data_AF-A0A238XKG4-F1
#
_entry.id   AF-A0A238XKG4-F1
#
_cell.length_a   1.000
_cell.length_b   1.000
_cell.length_c   1.000
_cell.angle_alpha   90.00
_cell.angle_beta   90.00
_cell.angle_gamma   90.00
#
_symmetry.space_group_name_H-M   'P 1'
#
loop_
_entity.id
_entity.type
_entity.pdbx_description
1 polymer ?
#
loop_
_entity_poly.entity_id
_entity_poly.type
_entity_poly.pdbx_seq_one_letter_code
_entity_poly.pdbx_strand_id
1 'polypeptide(L)'
;MTTTITYADLQAGARPAGRWLLGAGSTSPPRIITSREEVAEQLWRHGEDQLALRMLDTDEATWVRVMEVAMACPQALSRSSAAMVDTCLAYGAVEVLTGAARAPAWRRRRPERGLPAFWAEVGPERDRRPADGILGVPLETVVDLTMRAADDRDRP
;
A
#
# COMPACT_ATOMS: atom_id res chain seq x y z
N MET A 1 -5.24 -7.77 12.60
CA MET A 1 -4.79 -8.95 11.81
C MET A 1 -3.99 -8.41 10.65
N THR A 2 -2.70 -8.74 10.59
CA THR A 2 -1.83 -8.34 9.49
C THR A 2 -1.88 -9.45 8.46
N THR A 3 -2.57 -9.23 7.34
CA THR A 3 -2.57 -10.19 6.23
C THR A 3 -1.34 -9.91 5.35
N THR A 4 -0.69 -10.98 4.91
CA THR A 4 0.43 -10.93 3.97
C THR A 4 -0.08 -11.35 2.59
N ILE A 5 -0.08 -10.44 1.62
CA ILE A 5 -0.42 -10.77 0.22
C ILE A 5 0.88 -10.88 -0.58
N THR A 6 1.05 -11.99 -1.27
CA THR A 6 2.20 -12.21 -2.15
C THR A 6 1.78 -12.02 -3.61
N TYR A 7 2.70 -11.56 -4.47
CA TYR A 7 2.44 -11.47 -5.91
C TYR A 7 2.10 -12.83 -6.55
N ALA A 8 2.55 -13.94 -5.95
CA ALA A 8 2.18 -15.29 -6.39
C ALA A 8 0.69 -15.58 -6.16
N ASP A 9 0.10 -15.04 -5.09
CA ASP A 9 -1.34 -15.15 -4.80
C ASP A 9 -2.18 -14.33 -5.80
N LEU A 10 -1.65 -13.18 -6.24
CA LEU A 10 -2.29 -12.33 -7.25
C LEU A 10 -2.31 -12.98 -8.64
N GLN A 11 -1.26 -13.73 -9.00
CA GLN A 11 -1.22 -14.46 -10.27
C GLN A 11 -2.13 -15.69 -10.31
N ALA A 12 -2.51 -16.25 -9.17
CA ALA A 12 -3.43 -17.40 -9.12
C ALA A 12 -4.88 -17.04 -9.50
N GLY A 13 -5.24 -15.75 -9.50
CA GLY A 13 -6.60 -15.27 -9.79
C GLY A 13 -6.82 -14.55 -11.13
N ALA A 14 -5.76 -14.17 -11.86
CA ALA A 14 -5.88 -13.35 -13.08
C ALA A 14 -5.24 -14.02 -14.31
N ARG A 15 -5.98 -14.00 -15.44
CA ARG A 15 -5.50 -14.51 -16.75
C ARG A 15 -4.27 -13.72 -17.25
N PRO A 16 -3.34 -14.37 -17.97
CA PRO A 16 -2.00 -13.83 -18.22
C PRO A 16 -1.98 -12.83 -19.38
N ALA A 17 -1.41 -11.65 -19.14
CA ALA A 17 -0.84 -10.82 -20.19
C ALA A 17 0.50 -10.27 -19.69
N GLY A 18 1.59 -10.88 -20.16
CA GLY A 18 2.96 -10.47 -19.81
C GLY A 18 3.75 -11.54 -19.08
N ARG A 19 4.26 -12.52 -19.84
CA ARG A 19 5.19 -13.54 -19.35
C ARG A 19 6.57 -12.89 -19.12
N TRP A 20 6.86 -12.51 -17.89
CA TRP A 20 8.21 -12.11 -17.48
C TRP A 20 9.01 -13.37 -17.13
N LEU A 21 10.01 -13.70 -17.96
CA LEU A 21 10.98 -14.76 -17.69
C LEU A 21 11.98 -14.25 -16.65
N LEU A 22 11.82 -14.66 -15.39
CA LEU A 22 12.80 -14.42 -14.32
C LEU A 22 13.56 -15.71 -14.03
N GLY A 23 14.90 -15.61 -14.02
CA GLY A 23 15.82 -16.71 -13.75
C GLY A 23 15.67 -17.30 -12.34
N ALA A 24 15.99 -18.59 -12.23
CA ALA A 24 15.86 -19.41 -11.04
C ALA A 24 16.91 -19.06 -9.96
N GLY A 25 16.72 -17.92 -9.30
CA GLY A 25 17.23 -17.64 -7.96
C GLY A 25 16.02 -17.28 -7.11
N SER A 26 15.91 -17.84 -5.91
CA SER A 26 14.76 -17.61 -5.01
C SER A 26 14.64 -16.14 -4.59
N THR A 27 14.12 -15.28 -5.46
CA THR A 27 13.73 -13.90 -5.15
C THR A 27 12.21 -13.89 -5.03
N SER A 28 11.71 -13.91 -3.80
CA SER A 28 10.29 -13.67 -3.56
C SER A 28 9.91 -12.35 -4.26
N PRO A 29 8.80 -12.32 -5.00
CA PRO A 29 8.36 -11.08 -5.65
C PRO A 29 8.10 -10.00 -4.60
N PRO A 30 8.25 -8.71 -4.97
CA PRO A 30 8.08 -7.60 -4.05
C PRO A 30 6.70 -7.63 -3.38
N ARG A 31 6.66 -7.35 -2.07
CA ARG A 31 5.44 -7.41 -1.24
C ARG A 31 5.32 -6.13 -0.44
N ILE A 32 4.14 -5.53 -0.43
CA ILE A 32 3.78 -4.49 0.55
C ILE A 32 3.00 -5.19 1.65
N ILE A 33 3.48 -5.08 2.89
CA ILE A 33 2.75 -5.50 4.08
C ILE A 33 2.23 -4.22 4.71
N THR A 34 0.92 -4.06 4.81
CA THR A 34 0.29 -2.88 5.41
C THR A 34 -1.08 -3.25 5.94
N SER A 35 -1.60 -2.52 6.92
CA SER A 35 -2.96 -2.73 7.43
C SER A 35 -3.98 -1.85 6.70
N ARG A 36 -5.29 -2.15 6.86
CA ARG A 36 -6.35 -1.25 6.35
C ARG A 36 -6.29 0.11 7.03
N GLU A 37 -5.95 0.11 8.31
CA GLU A 37 -5.83 1.29 9.15
C GLU A 37 -4.67 2.19 8.69
N GLU A 38 -3.54 1.60 8.27
CA GLU A 38 -2.45 2.34 7.63
C GLU A 38 -2.90 3.01 6.32
N VAL A 39 -3.58 2.26 5.44
CA VAL A 39 -4.09 2.82 4.18
C VAL A 39 -5.12 3.93 4.44
N ALA A 40 -6.01 3.74 5.42
CA ALA A 40 -6.99 4.74 5.84
C ALA A 40 -6.29 6.01 6.36
N GLU A 41 -5.23 5.86 7.15
CA GLU A 41 -4.40 6.98 7.59
C GLU A 41 -3.76 7.72 6.41
N GLN A 42 -3.22 7.01 5.41
CA GLN A 42 -2.65 7.66 4.23
C GLN A 42 -3.72 8.42 3.44
N LEU A 43 -4.90 7.85 3.22
CA LEU A 43 -6.04 8.55 2.62
C LEU A 43 -6.40 9.82 3.40
N TRP A 44 -6.51 9.72 4.73
CA TRP A 44 -6.80 10.86 5.58
C TRP A 44 -5.73 11.95 5.49
N ARG A 45 -4.43 11.56 5.47
CA ARG A 45 -3.30 12.48 5.30
C ARG A 45 -3.36 13.23 3.98
N HIS A 46 -3.96 12.64 2.94
CA HIS A 46 -4.21 13.26 1.65
C HIS A 46 -5.50 14.07 1.57
N GLY A 47 -6.33 14.07 2.64
CA GLY A 47 -7.61 14.77 2.68
C GLY A 47 -8.77 14.01 2.04
N GLU A 48 -8.65 12.69 1.92
CA GLU A 48 -9.67 11.78 1.39
C GLU A 48 -10.50 11.18 2.54
N ASP A 49 -11.07 12.01 3.40
CA ASP A 49 -11.70 11.61 4.69
C ASP A 49 -12.77 10.52 4.53
N GLN A 50 -13.66 10.69 3.54
CA GLN A 50 -14.71 9.70 3.28
C GLN A 50 -14.15 8.37 2.77
N LEU A 51 -13.08 8.41 1.97
CA LEU A 51 -12.43 7.18 1.50
C LEU A 51 -11.66 6.51 2.63
N ALA A 52 -11.03 7.28 3.52
CA ALA A 52 -10.36 6.76 4.70
C ALA A 52 -11.33 5.96 5.58
N LEU A 53 -12.52 6.51 5.84
CA LEU A 53 -13.56 5.79 6.57
C LEU A 53 -14.05 4.55 5.81
N ARG A 54 -14.32 4.66 4.51
CA ARG A 54 -14.74 3.51 3.70
C ARG A 54 -13.68 2.40 3.67
N MET A 55 -12.39 2.75 3.69
CA MET A 55 -11.29 1.80 3.68
C MET A 55 -11.32 0.88 4.91
N LEU A 56 -11.68 1.41 6.08
CA LEU A 56 -11.79 0.63 7.32
C LEU A 56 -12.90 -0.43 7.26
N ASP A 57 -13.92 -0.20 6.44
CA ASP A 57 -15.09 -1.09 6.30
C ASP A 57 -14.96 -2.05 5.10
N THR A 58 -13.82 -2.04 4.42
CA THR A 58 -13.59 -2.91 3.26
C THR A 58 -13.43 -4.37 3.67
N ASP A 59 -13.98 -5.26 2.83
CA ASP A 59 -13.72 -6.69 2.92
C ASP A 59 -12.30 -7.06 2.46
N GLU A 60 -11.94 -8.33 2.59
CA GLU A 60 -10.59 -8.82 2.23
C GLU A 60 -10.31 -8.71 0.75
N ALA A 61 -11.29 -9.01 -0.11
CA ALA A 61 -11.14 -8.93 -1.55
C ALA A 61 -10.84 -7.50 -2.02
N THR A 62 -11.55 -6.50 -1.47
CA THR A 62 -11.32 -5.10 -1.79
C THR A 62 -9.96 -4.63 -1.31
N TRP A 63 -9.58 -4.99 -0.08
CA TRP A 63 -8.26 -4.64 0.46
C TRP A 63 -7.12 -5.27 -0.35
N VAL A 64 -7.24 -6.54 -0.73
CA VAL A 64 -6.28 -7.21 -1.63
C VAL A 64 -6.16 -6.43 -2.94
N ARG A 65 -7.30 -6.08 -3.55
CA ARG A 65 -7.32 -5.33 -4.80
C ARG A 65 -6.63 -3.96 -4.69
N VAL A 66 -6.78 -3.27 -3.56
CA VAL A 66 -6.03 -2.02 -3.29
C VAL A 66 -4.52 -2.26 -3.34
N MET A 67 -4.05 -3.34 -2.70
CA MET A 67 -2.61 -3.68 -2.70
C MET A 67 -2.10 -4.00 -4.11
N GLU A 68 -2.87 -4.72 -4.91
CA GLU A 68 -2.53 -5.01 -6.31
C GLU A 68 -2.33 -3.73 -7.13
N VAL A 69 -3.28 -2.79 -7.03
CA VAL A 69 -3.23 -1.54 -7.79
C VAL A 69 -2.10 -0.65 -7.30
N ALA A 70 -1.87 -0.59 -5.98
CA ALA A 70 -0.75 0.15 -5.40
C ALA A 70 0.61 -0.39 -5.90
N MET A 71 0.76 -1.71 -5.99
CA MET A 71 1.97 -2.36 -6.52
C MET A 71 2.21 -2.10 -8.01
N ALA A 72 1.13 -1.91 -8.79
CA ALA A 72 1.20 -1.58 -10.20
C ALA A 72 1.53 -0.10 -10.46
N CYS A 73 1.59 0.74 -9.41
CA CYS A 73 1.90 2.15 -9.53
C CYS A 73 3.34 2.35 -10.05
N PRO A 74 3.55 3.00 -11.21
CA PRO A 74 4.87 3.14 -11.83
C PRO A 74 5.91 3.78 -10.91
N GLN A 75 5.47 4.68 -10.04
CA GLN A 75 6.34 5.39 -9.12
C GLN A 75 6.88 4.49 -7.99
N ALA A 76 6.14 3.43 -7.59
CA ALA A 76 6.59 2.45 -6.60
C ALA A 76 7.88 1.72 -7.02
N LEU A 77 8.09 1.58 -8.34
CA LEU A 77 9.19 0.80 -8.92
C LEU A 77 10.46 1.62 -9.17
N SER A 78 10.36 2.95 -9.18
CA SER A 78 11.47 3.82 -9.62
C SER A 78 12.40 4.28 -8.49
N ARG A 79 11.85 4.50 -7.28
CA ARG A 79 12.60 4.85 -6.05
C ARG A 79 11.79 4.45 -4.82
N SER A 80 12.24 3.43 -4.10
CA SER A 80 11.61 2.94 -2.86
C SER A 80 11.89 3.87 -1.69
N SER A 81 11.18 5.01 -1.63
CA SER A 81 11.08 5.80 -0.40
C SER A 81 9.76 5.48 0.29
N ALA A 82 9.73 5.47 1.62
CA ALA A 82 8.51 5.24 2.40
C ALA A 82 7.37 6.17 1.95
N ALA A 83 7.68 7.45 1.70
CA ALA A 83 6.72 8.43 1.19
C ALA A 83 6.12 8.07 -0.19
N MET A 84 6.87 7.34 -1.03
CA MET A 84 6.36 6.87 -2.31
C MET A 84 5.41 5.70 -2.13
N VAL A 85 5.76 4.74 -1.27
CA VAL A 85 4.88 3.60 -0.93
C VAL A 85 3.55 4.12 -0.38
N ASP A 86 3.59 5.06 0.57
CA ASP A 86 2.41 5.74 1.12
C ASP A 86 1.53 6.36 0.03
N THR A 87 2.16 7.01 -0.96
CA THR A 87 1.45 7.63 -2.08
C THR A 87 0.83 6.59 -3.00
N CYS A 88 1.52 5.48 -3.27
CA CYS A 88 1.02 4.39 -4.10
C CYS A 88 -0.16 3.67 -3.43
N LEU A 89 -0.10 3.48 -2.11
CA LEU A 89 -1.22 2.94 -1.31
C LEU A 89 -2.45 3.84 -1.38
N ALA A 90 -2.27 5.15 -1.17
CA ALA A 90 -3.37 6.11 -1.30
C ALA A 90 -3.96 6.11 -2.73
N TYR A 91 -3.11 6.04 -3.75
CA TYR A 91 -3.54 5.97 -5.15
C TYR A 91 -4.37 4.69 -5.42
N GLY A 92 -3.85 3.52 -5.03
CA GLY A 92 -4.56 2.26 -5.21
C GLY A 92 -5.90 2.25 -4.48
N ALA A 93 -5.97 2.82 -3.29
CA ALA A 93 -7.20 2.90 -2.53
C ALA A 93 -8.22 3.84 -3.19
N VAL A 94 -7.78 4.99 -3.70
CA VAL A 94 -8.64 5.89 -4.48
C VAL A 94 -9.19 5.19 -5.72
N GLU A 95 -8.34 4.53 -6.50
CA GLU A 95 -8.77 3.86 -7.73
C GLU A 95 -9.81 2.77 -7.45
N VAL A 96 -9.56 1.91 -6.47
CA VAL A 96 -10.45 0.79 -6.16
C VAL A 96 -11.76 1.26 -5.50
N LEU A 97 -11.70 2.18 -4.54
CA LEU A 97 -12.90 2.61 -3.81
C LEU A 97 -13.81 3.53 -4.62
N THR A 98 -13.26 4.22 -5.62
CA THR A 98 -14.04 5.13 -6.49
C THR A 98 -14.33 4.54 -7.87
N GLY A 99 -13.62 3.50 -8.29
CA GLY A 99 -13.65 2.98 -9.65
C GLY A 99 -12.97 3.89 -10.68
N ALA A 100 -12.22 4.91 -10.23
CA ALA A 100 -11.61 5.91 -11.10
C ALA A 100 -10.12 6.09 -10.79
N ALA A 101 -9.28 5.89 -11.81
CA ALA A 101 -7.85 6.15 -11.75
C ALA A 101 -7.60 7.67 -11.68
N ARG A 102 -7.35 8.18 -10.47
CA ARG A 102 -7.02 9.60 -10.23
C ARG A 102 -6.00 9.74 -9.10
N ALA A 103 -5.29 10.87 -9.10
CA ALA A 103 -4.44 11.23 -7.97
C ALA A 103 -5.28 11.43 -6.68
N PRO A 104 -4.76 11.04 -5.50
CA PRO A 104 -5.30 11.47 -4.23
C PRO A 104 -5.30 13.00 -4.14
N ALA A 105 -6.20 13.55 -3.33
CA ALA A 105 -6.22 14.97 -3.04
C ALA A 105 -4.84 15.47 -2.55
N TRP A 106 -4.51 16.70 -2.96
CA TRP A 106 -3.22 17.33 -2.66
C TRP A 106 -3.23 18.13 -1.36
N ARG A 107 -4.13 17.79 -0.43
CA ARG A 107 -4.17 18.39 0.90
C ARG A 107 -3.38 17.52 1.88
N ARG A 108 -2.06 17.66 1.88
CA ARG A 108 -1.22 17.02 2.89
C ARG A 108 -1.47 17.64 4.27
N ARG A 109 -2.24 16.93 5.10
CA ARG A 109 -2.48 17.28 6.49
C ARG A 109 -1.24 17.00 7.34
N ARG A 110 -1.02 17.80 8.39
CA ARG A 110 -0.02 17.49 9.41
C ARG A 110 -0.60 16.48 10.38
N PRO A 111 -0.06 15.25 10.49
CA PRO A 111 -0.63 14.19 11.33
C PRO A 111 -0.83 14.63 12.78
N GLU A 112 0.16 15.32 13.35
CA GLU A 112 0.16 15.75 14.76
C GLU A 112 -1.03 16.63 15.16
N ARG A 113 -1.67 17.32 14.20
CA ARG A 113 -2.76 18.26 14.51
C ARG A 113 -4.16 17.69 14.33
N GLY A 114 -4.33 16.48 13.80
CA GLY A 114 -5.67 15.99 13.48
C GLY A 114 -5.81 14.47 13.42
N LEU A 115 -4.71 13.73 13.32
CA LEU A 115 -4.76 12.28 13.27
C LEU A 115 -5.31 11.68 14.57
N PRO A 116 -4.96 12.17 15.79
CA PRO A 116 -5.58 11.67 17.01
C PRO A 116 -7.10 11.90 17.05
N ALA A 117 -7.57 13.05 16.56
CA ALA A 117 -9.00 13.36 16.52
C ALA A 117 -9.75 12.46 15.53
N PHE A 118 -9.15 12.19 14.35
CA PHE A 118 -9.69 11.24 13.38
C PHE A 118 -9.86 9.86 14.00
N TRP A 119 -8.85 9.34 14.69
CA TRP A 119 -8.94 8.01 15.32
C TRP A 119 -9.90 7.97 16.50
N ALA A 120 -10.00 9.07 17.26
CA ALA A 120 -11.03 9.20 18.30
C ALA A 120 -12.45 9.14 17.72
N GLU A 121 -12.68 9.70 16.52
CA GLU A 121 -13.95 9.63 15.81
C GLU A 121 -14.24 8.23 15.25
N VAL A 122 -13.22 7.55 14.71
CA VAL A 122 -13.33 6.18 14.21
C VAL A 122 -13.77 5.21 15.31
N GLY A 123 -13.26 5.41 16.53
CA GLY A 123 -13.60 4.61 17.70
C GLY A 123 -12.87 3.27 17.79
N PRO A 124 -12.80 2.67 18.99
CA PRO A 124 -11.99 1.49 19.27
C PRO A 124 -12.49 0.21 18.57
N GLU A 125 -13.74 0.16 18.14
CA GLU A 125 -14.28 -1.03 17.44
C GLU A 125 -13.71 -1.18 16.03
N ARG A 126 -13.31 -0.06 15.41
CA ARG A 126 -12.77 0.01 14.04
C ARG A 126 -11.27 0.24 14.03
N ASP A 127 -10.72 0.86 15.07
CA ASP A 127 -9.28 1.02 15.25
C ASP A 127 -8.64 -0.27 15.78
N ARG A 128 -8.12 -1.11 14.88
CA ARG A 128 -7.43 -2.37 15.22
C ARG A 128 -5.91 -2.22 15.32
N ARG A 129 -5.42 -0.98 15.39
CA ARG A 129 -3.98 -0.71 15.47
C ARG A 129 -3.44 -1.13 16.84
N PRO A 130 -2.17 -1.54 16.91
CA PRO A 130 -1.56 -1.85 18.19
C PRO A 130 -1.40 -0.56 19.02
N ALA A 131 -1.64 -0.65 20.33
CA ALA A 131 -1.73 0.50 21.23
C ALA A 131 -0.40 1.28 21.40
N ASP A 132 0.73 0.65 21.04
CA ASP A 132 2.06 1.24 21.02
C ASP A 132 2.30 2.14 19.79
N GLY A 133 1.33 2.23 18.87
CA GLY A 133 1.35 3.17 17.75
C GLY A 133 2.38 2.86 16.67
N ILE A 134 3.06 1.71 16.75
CA ILE A 134 3.99 1.28 15.70
C ILE A 134 3.19 0.56 14.61
N LEU A 135 2.59 1.37 13.73
CA LEU A 135 2.19 0.97 12.38
C LEU A 135 3.32 1.21 11.36
N GLY A 136 4.55 1.35 11.85
CA GLY A 136 5.71 1.26 10.99
C GLY A 136 5.89 -0.20 10.64
N VAL A 137 5.55 -0.59 9.42
CA VAL A 137 6.27 -1.68 8.76
C VAL A 137 7.75 -1.41 9.04
N PRO A 138 8.49 -2.29 9.74
CA PRO A 138 9.91 -2.08 9.95
C PRO A 138 10.52 -1.77 8.59
N LEU A 139 11.37 -0.75 8.49
CA LEU A 139 12.05 -0.39 7.23
C LEU A 139 12.74 -1.61 6.59
N GLU A 140 13.04 -2.63 7.39
CA GLU A 140 13.60 -3.93 7.00
C GLU A 140 12.63 -4.82 6.21
N THR A 141 11.32 -4.61 6.35
CA THR A 141 10.24 -5.28 5.62
C THR A 141 9.75 -4.43 4.42
N VAL A 142 10.30 -3.23 4.25
CA VAL A 142 10.24 -2.48 2.99
C VAL A 142 11.12 -3.22 2.00
N VAL A 143 10.45 -4.09 1.25
CA VAL A 143 10.80 -4.61 -0.06
C VAL A 143 12.27 -4.51 -0.46
N ASP A 144 12.83 -5.68 -0.74
CA ASP A 144 13.97 -5.94 -1.61
C ASP A 144 13.71 -5.43 -3.05
N LEU A 145 13.41 -4.13 -3.20
CA LEU A 145 13.28 -3.39 -4.46
C LEU A 145 14.60 -2.73 -4.85
N THR A 146 15.51 -2.52 -3.89
CA THR A 146 16.81 -1.89 -4.11
C THR A 146 17.83 -2.81 -4.75
N MET A 147 17.77 -4.14 -4.57
CA MET A 147 18.78 -5.03 -5.16
C MET A 147 18.63 -5.26 -6.67
N ARG A 148 17.46 -4.98 -7.29
CA ARG A 148 17.31 -5.11 -8.75
C ARG A 148 17.75 -3.90 -9.57
N ALA A 149 17.76 -2.69 -9.01
CA ALA A 149 18.14 -1.50 -9.76
C ALA A 149 19.67 -1.33 -9.91
N ALA A 150 20.46 -2.07 -9.12
CA ALA A 150 21.92 -2.07 -9.20
C ALA A 150 22.46 -3.11 -10.20
N ASP A 151 21.81 -4.28 -10.30
CA ASP A 151 22.34 -5.42 -11.07
C ASP A 151 22.13 -5.31 -12.59
N ASP A 152 21.24 -4.42 -13.04
CA ASP A 152 20.99 -4.17 -14.48
C ASP A 152 21.92 -3.08 -15.08
N ARG A 153 22.83 -2.48 -14.30
CA ARG A 153 23.78 -1.46 -14.82
C ARG A 153 25.12 -2.04 -15.29
N ASP A 154 25.41 -3.30 -15.00
CA ASP A 154 26.68 -3.97 -15.35
C ASP A 154 26.52 -5.11 -16.38
N ARG A 155 25.37 -5.18 -17.07
CA ARG A 155 25.18 -6.14 -18.16
C ARG A 155 25.69 -5.53 -19.49
N PRO A 156 26.71 -6.13 -20.14
CA PRO A 156 27.27 -5.62 -21.40
C PRO A 156 26.29 -5.71 -22.57
#